data_AF-A0A379ID18-F1
#
_entry.id   AF-A0A379ID18-F1
#
_cell.length_a   1.000
_cell.length_b   1.000
_cell.length_c   1.000
_cell.angle_alpha   90.00
_cell.angle_beta   90.00
_cell.angle_gamma   90.00
#
_symmetry.space_group_name_H-M   'P 1'
#
loop_
_entity.id
_entity.type
_entity.pdbx_description
1 polymer ?
#
loop_
_entity_poly.entity_id
_entity_poly.type
_entity_poly.pdbx_seq_one_letter_code
_entity_poly.pdbx_strand_id
1 'polypeptide(L)'
;MATLQSDDKRPAPDRAEDNAFFPSPYSLSQFTSPKSDLSDADYPNPYKGGRWKILLIGADERYLLTDNGTMFSTGNHPVETLLPMYHLDKAGFAFDVATLSGNPVKFEFWAMPSEDSEVKEFYAKYREQFKKPLKLSDVIEKALGDDSDYIGVFIPGGHGALIGLPESFDVKHVLQWAVAKDKFVISLCHGWGFHAHLDTHSTNTWTATPR
;
A
#
# COMPACT_ATOMS: atom_id res chain seq x y z
N MET A 1 -28.59 8.94 4.25
CA MET A 1 -29.05 9.51 2.96
C MET A 1 -28.80 8.45 1.91
N ALA A 2 -29.77 8.15 1.05
CA ALA A 2 -29.56 7.19 -0.03
C ALA A 2 -28.48 7.73 -0.96
N THR A 3 -27.37 7.01 -1.11
CA THR A 3 -26.38 7.26 -2.15
C THR A 3 -27.11 7.17 -3.49
N LEU A 4 -27.19 8.28 -4.21
CA LEU A 4 -27.63 8.26 -5.61
C LEU A 4 -26.65 7.36 -6.36
N GLN A 5 -27.06 6.13 -6.67
CA GLN A 5 -26.34 5.27 -7.60
C GLN A 5 -26.33 6.00 -8.94
N SER A 6 -25.14 6.41 -9.38
CA SER A 6 -24.95 7.03 -10.68
C SER A 6 -24.63 5.94 -11.69
N ASP A 7 -25.37 5.90 -12.80
CA ASP A 7 -25.08 4.99 -13.92
C ASP A 7 -24.05 5.57 -14.91
N ASP A 8 -23.44 6.73 -14.61
CA ASP A 8 -22.41 7.32 -15.47
C ASP A 8 -21.12 6.50 -15.41
N LYS A 9 -20.82 5.83 -16.52
CA LYS A 9 -19.64 4.96 -16.70
C LYS A 9 -18.45 5.69 -17.34
N ARG A 10 -18.57 6.98 -17.63
CA ARG A 10 -17.45 7.75 -18.19
C ARG A 10 -16.44 8.06 -17.09
N PRO A 11 -15.14 7.82 -17.31
CA PRO A 11 -14.09 8.25 -16.38
C PRO A 11 -14.19 9.75 -16.11
N ALA A 12 -13.99 10.15 -14.85
CA ALA A 12 -14.09 11.55 -14.45
C ALA A 12 -12.73 12.25 -14.63
N PRO A 13 -12.63 13.39 -15.32
CA PRO A 13 -11.35 14.06 -15.51
C PRO A 13 -10.69 14.46 -14.19
N ASP A 14 -9.40 14.16 -14.05
CA ASP A 14 -8.56 14.70 -12.99
C ASP A 14 -8.03 16.07 -13.43
N ARG A 15 -8.38 17.13 -12.70
CA ARG A 15 -8.01 18.50 -13.08
C ARG A 15 -6.56 18.85 -12.75
N ALA A 16 -5.86 17.99 -12.00
CA ALA A 16 -4.48 18.22 -11.63
C ALA A 16 -3.48 17.79 -12.71
N GLU A 17 -3.91 17.02 -13.72
CA GLU A 17 -3.03 16.46 -14.75
C GLU A 17 -3.69 16.42 -16.13
N ASP A 18 -2.88 16.57 -17.18
CA ASP A 18 -3.37 16.51 -18.55
C ASP A 18 -3.76 15.08 -18.95
N ASN A 19 -4.90 14.95 -19.65
CA ASN A 19 -5.43 13.68 -20.14
C ASN A 19 -5.51 12.56 -19.07
N ALA A 20 -5.73 12.94 -17.81
CA ALA A 20 -5.83 12.05 -16.67
C ALA A 20 -7.26 11.91 -16.16
N PHE A 21 -7.62 10.72 -15.69
CA PHE A 21 -8.98 10.40 -15.28
C PHE A 21 -9.03 9.58 -13.99
N PHE A 22 -9.92 9.96 -13.09
CA PHE A 22 -10.40 9.13 -12.00
C PHE A 22 -11.36 8.04 -12.51
N PRO A 23 -11.66 7.02 -11.69
CA PRO A 23 -12.73 6.07 -12.01
C PRO A 23 -14.06 6.77 -12.26
N SER A 24 -14.93 6.12 -13.04
CA SER A 24 -16.28 6.61 -13.29
C SER A 24 -17.13 6.65 -12.01
N PRO A 25 -18.13 7.56 -11.92
CA PRO A 25 -19.09 7.57 -10.81
C PRO A 25 -19.76 6.20 -10.58
N TYR A 26 -20.10 5.48 -11.66
CA TYR A 26 -20.66 4.14 -11.56
C TYR A 26 -19.67 3.17 -10.89
N SER A 27 -18.42 3.09 -11.36
CA SER A 27 -17.42 2.20 -10.75
C SER A 27 -17.14 2.52 -9.28
N LEU A 28 -17.13 3.79 -8.91
CA LEU A 28 -16.98 4.19 -7.50
C LEU A 28 -18.14 3.64 -6.66
N SER A 29 -19.37 3.68 -7.16
CA SER A 29 -20.53 3.13 -6.43
C SER A 29 -20.49 1.61 -6.22
N GLN A 30 -19.72 0.88 -7.03
CA GLN A 30 -19.62 -0.57 -6.97
C GLN A 30 -18.42 -1.04 -6.14
N PHE A 31 -17.31 -0.30 -6.22
CA PHE A 31 -16.01 -0.76 -5.70
C PHE A 31 -15.48 0.08 -4.54
N THR A 32 -16.18 1.14 -4.13
CA THR A 32 -15.86 1.88 -2.92
C THR A 32 -17.05 1.95 -1.98
N SER A 33 -16.75 2.14 -0.70
CA SER A 33 -17.75 2.24 0.36
C SER A 33 -17.35 3.35 1.33
N PRO A 34 -18.32 4.09 1.90
CA PRO A 34 -18.02 5.08 2.93
C PRO A 34 -17.41 4.47 4.21
N LYS A 35 -17.59 3.16 4.44
CA LYS A 35 -17.02 2.42 5.57
C LYS A 35 -16.28 1.18 5.11
N SER A 36 -15.23 0.80 5.84
CA SER A 36 -14.56 -0.48 5.65
C SER A 36 -15.28 -1.61 6.41
N ASP A 37 -14.79 -2.82 6.23
CA ASP A 37 -15.16 -4.03 6.97
C ASP A 37 -14.19 -4.36 8.11
N LEU A 38 -13.40 -3.37 8.57
CA LEU A 38 -12.49 -3.51 9.70
C LEU A 38 -13.21 -4.14 10.90
N SER A 39 -12.68 -5.26 11.37
CA SER A 39 -13.26 -6.07 12.43
C SER A 39 -12.19 -6.95 13.06
N ASP A 40 -12.47 -7.52 14.24
CA ASP A 40 -11.63 -8.53 14.90
C ASP A 40 -10.14 -8.13 15.10
N ALA A 41 -9.88 -6.84 15.33
CA ALA A 41 -8.54 -6.30 15.57
C ALA A 41 -8.13 -6.28 17.05
N ASP A 42 -8.64 -7.24 17.83
CA ASP A 42 -8.35 -7.41 19.25
C ASP A 42 -7.28 -8.50 19.46
N TYR A 43 -6.10 -8.09 19.89
CA TYR A 43 -4.98 -8.98 20.17
C TYR A 43 -4.73 -9.02 21.68
N PRO A 44 -5.14 -10.07 22.41
CA PRO A 44 -5.04 -10.10 23.88
C PRO A 44 -3.59 -10.11 24.39
N ASN A 45 -2.66 -10.59 23.57
CA ASN A 45 -1.24 -10.65 23.86
C ASN A 45 -0.44 -9.94 22.76
N PRO A 46 -0.53 -8.60 22.66
CA PRO A 46 0.21 -7.87 21.64
C PRO A 46 1.71 -7.95 21.93
N TYR A 47 2.53 -7.84 20.89
CA TYR A 47 3.97 -7.75 21.00
C TYR A 47 4.37 -6.51 21.80
N LYS A 48 5.19 -6.69 22.84
CA LYS A 48 5.66 -5.62 23.73
C LYS A 48 7.17 -5.41 23.70
N GLY A 49 7.88 -6.12 22.82
CA GLY A 49 9.35 -6.07 22.77
C GLY A 49 9.92 -4.81 22.15
N GLY A 50 9.11 -4.01 21.44
CA GLY A 50 9.48 -2.69 20.90
C GLY A 50 10.54 -2.68 19.80
N ARG A 51 11.17 -3.82 19.49
CA ARG A 51 12.19 -3.95 18.44
C ARG A 51 11.57 -4.06 17.06
N TRP A 52 10.62 -4.97 16.90
CA TRP A 52 10.15 -5.38 15.57
C TRP A 52 9.26 -4.32 14.90
N LYS A 53 9.65 -3.95 13.69
CA LYS A 53 8.94 -3.05 12.78
C LYS A 53 8.63 -3.73 11.45
N ILE A 54 7.73 -3.14 10.69
CA ILE A 54 7.43 -3.53 9.31
C ILE A 54 7.83 -2.38 8.38
N LEU A 55 8.58 -2.69 7.33
CA LEU A 55 8.88 -1.74 6.27
C LEU A 55 7.73 -1.72 5.27
N LEU A 56 7.00 -0.61 5.20
CA LEU A 56 6.01 -0.38 4.15
C LEU A 56 6.68 0.26 2.94
N ILE A 57 6.55 -0.34 1.76
CA ILE A 57 7.00 0.26 0.48
C ILE A 57 5.76 0.70 -0.29
N GLY A 58 5.51 2.01 -0.32
CA GLY A 58 4.35 2.59 -1.01
C GLY A 58 4.71 3.15 -2.38
N ALA A 59 3.71 3.26 -3.25
CA ALA A 59 3.85 3.99 -4.51
C ALA A 59 3.97 5.51 -4.27
N ASP A 60 4.92 6.15 -4.96
CA ASP A 60 5.13 7.59 -5.00
C ASP A 60 4.66 8.26 -6.29
N GLU A 61 4.12 7.50 -7.25
CA GLU A 61 3.50 7.98 -8.48
C GLU A 61 1.98 7.70 -8.48
N ARG A 62 1.21 8.61 -9.08
CA ARG A 62 -0.25 8.57 -9.18
C ARG A 62 -0.73 8.23 -10.57
N TYR A 63 -0.04 8.69 -11.61
CA TYR A 63 -0.58 8.66 -12.97
C TYR A 63 -0.04 7.47 -13.75
N LEU A 64 -0.88 6.44 -13.92
CA LEU A 64 -0.55 5.25 -14.70
C LEU A 64 -0.89 5.46 -16.17
N LEU A 65 0.10 5.42 -17.06
CA LEU A 65 -0.12 5.48 -18.50
C LEU A 65 -0.85 4.23 -18.99
N THR A 66 -1.95 4.43 -19.71
CA THR A 66 -2.75 3.35 -20.31
C THR A 66 -2.40 3.12 -21.77
N ASP A 67 -2.87 2.01 -22.33
CA ASP A 67 -2.62 1.60 -23.72
C ASP A 67 -3.14 2.57 -24.79
N ASN A 68 -4.17 3.36 -24.44
CA ASN A 68 -4.76 4.37 -25.31
C ASN A 68 -4.16 5.78 -25.14
N GLY A 69 -3.12 5.92 -24.31
CA GLY A 69 -2.42 7.18 -24.10
C GLY A 69 -3.05 8.11 -23.06
N THR A 70 -4.15 7.73 -22.40
CA THR A 70 -4.69 8.43 -21.23
C THR A 70 -3.98 8.00 -19.95
N MET A 71 -4.06 8.82 -18.90
CA MET A 71 -3.52 8.50 -17.57
C MET A 71 -4.64 8.09 -16.61
N PHE A 72 -4.48 6.96 -15.93
CA PHE A 72 -5.34 6.59 -14.81
C PHE A 72 -4.84 7.25 -13.52
N SER A 73 -5.68 8.06 -12.87
CA SER A 73 -5.36 8.74 -11.60
C SER A 73 -5.58 7.78 -10.42
N THR A 74 -4.49 7.11 -10.03
CA THR A 74 -4.45 6.02 -9.06
C THR A 74 -3.54 6.34 -7.86
N GLY A 75 -2.83 5.35 -7.34
CA GLY A 75 -2.01 5.37 -6.14
C GLY A 75 -2.12 4.03 -5.41
N ASN A 76 -1.77 4.04 -4.13
CA ASN A 76 -2.01 2.93 -3.22
C ASN A 76 -3.50 2.91 -2.83
N HIS A 77 -4.10 1.73 -2.77
CA HIS A 77 -5.49 1.60 -2.34
C HIS A 77 -5.58 1.80 -0.82
N PRO A 78 -6.35 2.78 -0.30
CA PRO A 78 -6.30 3.14 1.11
C PRO A 78 -6.79 2.03 2.04
N VAL A 79 -7.83 1.28 1.66
CA VAL A 79 -8.32 0.16 2.48
C VAL A 79 -7.30 -0.97 2.53
N GLU A 80 -6.67 -1.29 1.38
CA GLU A 80 -5.66 -2.35 1.31
C GLU A 80 -4.39 -1.98 2.05
N THR A 81 -4.10 -0.70 2.19
CA THR A 81 -2.95 -0.20 2.96
C THR A 81 -3.27 -0.17 4.45
N LEU A 82 -4.37 0.47 4.83
CA LEU A 82 -4.62 0.86 6.21
C LEU A 82 -5.19 -0.28 7.07
N LEU A 83 -5.98 -1.20 6.52
CA LEU A 83 -6.54 -2.31 7.33
C LEU A 83 -5.44 -3.30 7.79
N PRO A 84 -4.56 -3.82 6.91
CA PRO A 84 -3.45 -4.65 7.36
C PRO A 84 -2.55 -3.93 8.35
N MET A 85 -2.26 -2.64 8.11
CA MET A 85 -1.50 -1.83 9.05
C MET A 85 -2.20 -1.69 10.40
N TYR A 86 -3.51 -1.48 10.42
CA TYR A 86 -4.29 -1.36 11.66
C TYR A 86 -4.16 -2.61 12.53
N HIS A 87 -4.33 -3.79 11.93
CA HIS A 87 -4.18 -5.06 12.63
C HIS A 87 -2.77 -5.24 13.20
N LEU A 88 -1.73 -4.95 12.41
CA LEU A 88 -0.33 -5.11 12.82
C LEU A 88 0.07 -4.09 13.90
N ASP A 89 -0.47 -2.88 13.83
CA ASP A 89 -0.29 -1.86 14.88
C ASP A 89 -0.97 -2.27 16.20
N LYS A 90 -2.21 -2.77 16.14
CA LYS A 90 -2.91 -3.32 17.31
C LYS A 90 -2.20 -4.54 17.89
N ALA A 91 -1.54 -5.33 17.06
CA ALA A 91 -0.68 -6.43 17.49
C ALA A 91 0.67 -5.97 18.06
N GLY A 92 0.98 -4.66 18.07
CA GLY A 92 2.16 -4.07 18.72
C GLY A 92 3.36 -3.83 17.81
N PHE A 93 3.21 -3.95 16.49
CA PHE A 93 4.28 -3.68 15.52
C PHE A 93 4.21 -2.24 15.00
N ALA A 94 5.36 -1.57 14.95
CA ALA A 94 5.45 -0.26 14.33
C ALA A 94 5.75 -0.37 12.82
N PHE A 95 5.54 0.73 12.10
CA PHE A 95 5.82 0.84 10.67
C PHE A 95 6.81 1.96 10.42
N ASP A 96 7.73 1.72 9.49
CA ASP A 96 8.40 2.77 8.74
C ASP A 96 7.85 2.76 7.31
N VAL A 97 7.55 3.94 6.78
CA VAL A 97 7.06 4.10 5.40
C VAL A 97 8.21 4.55 4.51
N ALA A 98 8.41 3.86 3.39
CA ALA A 98 9.37 4.21 2.36
C ALA A 98 8.72 4.30 0.97
N THR A 99 9.31 5.12 0.11
CA THR A 99 9.04 5.14 -1.33
C THR A 99 10.38 5.12 -2.09
N LEU A 100 10.37 4.80 -3.38
CA LEU A 100 11.61 4.72 -4.17
C LEU A 100 12.39 6.04 -4.13
N SER A 101 11.67 7.16 -4.31
CA SER A 101 12.28 8.48 -4.38
C SER A 101 12.35 9.23 -3.05
N GLY A 102 11.59 8.80 -2.04
CA GLY A 102 11.33 9.60 -0.83
C GLY A 102 10.24 10.66 -1.02
N ASN A 103 9.64 10.75 -2.22
CA ASN A 103 8.46 11.58 -2.45
C ASN A 103 7.25 11.03 -1.68
N PRO A 104 6.24 11.88 -1.37
CA PRO A 104 5.05 11.47 -0.64
C PRO A 104 4.35 10.26 -1.26
N VAL A 105 3.85 9.37 -0.42
CA VAL A 105 2.97 8.27 -0.85
C VAL A 105 1.73 8.85 -1.52
N LYS A 106 1.34 8.29 -2.67
CA LYS A 106 0.12 8.67 -3.38
C LYS A 106 -0.98 7.68 -3.06
N PHE A 107 -2.08 8.17 -2.50
CA PHE A 107 -3.29 7.35 -2.27
C PHE A 107 -4.34 7.59 -3.35
N GLU A 108 -5.12 6.55 -3.62
CA GLU A 108 -6.41 6.58 -4.29
C GLU A 108 -7.46 7.19 -3.33
N PHE A 109 -7.39 8.50 -3.07
CA PHE A 109 -8.27 9.15 -2.09
C PHE A 109 -9.77 9.04 -2.43
N TRP A 110 -10.13 8.79 -3.69
CA TRP A 110 -11.49 8.49 -4.11
C TRP A 110 -12.03 7.15 -3.56
N ALA A 111 -11.17 6.27 -3.02
CA ALA A 111 -11.53 5.04 -2.33
C ALA A 111 -11.37 5.11 -0.80
N MET A 112 -11.03 6.28 -0.25
CA MET A 112 -10.87 6.43 1.20
C MET A 112 -12.24 6.30 1.90
N PRO A 113 -12.42 5.41 2.89
CA PRO A 113 -13.69 5.23 3.58
C PRO A 113 -13.96 6.41 4.52
N SER A 114 -14.58 7.46 3.98
CA SER A 114 -14.67 8.77 4.61
C SER A 114 -15.57 8.83 5.85
N GLU A 115 -16.43 7.84 6.07
CA GLU A 115 -17.29 7.70 7.24
C GLU A 115 -16.74 6.72 8.28
N ASP A 116 -15.60 6.10 8.02
CA ASP A 116 -14.91 5.18 8.95
C ASP A 116 -14.00 5.96 9.90
N SER A 117 -14.45 6.17 11.14
CA SER A 117 -13.67 6.94 12.12
C SER A 117 -12.36 6.25 12.49
N GLU A 118 -12.36 4.93 12.65
CA GLU A 118 -11.16 4.19 13.06
C GLU A 118 -10.08 4.26 11.99
N VAL A 119 -10.45 4.02 10.73
CA VAL A 119 -9.51 4.10 9.60
C VAL A 119 -8.99 5.53 9.41
N LYS A 120 -9.83 6.56 9.59
CA LYS A 120 -9.40 7.96 9.49
C LYS A 120 -8.44 8.38 10.59
N GLU A 121 -8.73 8.00 11.84
CA GLU A 121 -7.86 8.28 12.99
C GLU A 121 -6.53 7.54 12.84
N PHE A 122 -6.57 6.29 12.40
CA PHE A 122 -5.37 5.51 12.11
C PHE A 122 -4.54 6.11 10.98
N TYR A 123 -5.16 6.55 9.88
CA TYR A 123 -4.47 7.29 8.84
C TYR A 123 -3.82 8.57 9.39
N ALA A 124 -4.49 9.30 10.28
CA ALA A 124 -3.93 10.51 10.89
C ALA A 124 -2.65 10.23 11.69
N LYS A 125 -2.57 9.08 12.39
CA LYS A 125 -1.36 8.64 13.11
C LYS A 125 -0.13 8.49 12.19
N TYR A 126 -0.31 7.96 10.98
CA TYR A 126 0.79 7.74 10.02
C TYR A 126 0.92 8.82 8.94
N ARG A 127 0.01 9.81 8.92
CA ARG A 127 -0.08 10.84 7.86
C ARG A 127 1.24 11.53 7.59
N GLU A 128 2.00 11.88 8.63
CA GLU A 128 3.28 12.57 8.45
C GLU A 128 4.35 11.66 7.82
N GLN A 129 4.35 10.35 8.14
CA GLN A 129 5.22 9.38 7.47
C GLN A 129 4.83 9.20 6.00
N PHE A 130 3.53 9.17 5.67
CA PHE A 130 3.08 9.10 4.27
C PHE A 130 3.46 10.36 3.46
N LYS A 131 3.48 11.53 4.11
CA LYS A 131 3.90 12.78 3.47
C LYS A 131 5.41 12.93 3.34
N LYS A 132 6.17 12.34 4.26
CA LYS A 132 7.64 12.41 4.31
C LYS A 132 8.20 11.00 4.53
N PRO A 133 8.03 10.10 3.56
CA PRO A 133 8.52 8.75 3.71
C PRO A 133 10.05 8.72 3.64
N LEU A 134 10.62 7.62 4.09
CA LEU A 134 12.02 7.31 3.84
C LEU A 134 12.25 7.08 2.34
N LYS A 135 13.46 7.36 1.87
CA LYS A 135 13.90 6.91 0.56
C LYS A 135 14.37 5.46 0.66
N LEU A 136 13.88 4.58 -0.22
CA LEU A 136 14.15 3.15 -0.11
C LEU A 136 15.65 2.81 -0.17
N SER A 137 16.43 3.52 -0.99
CA SER A 137 17.89 3.36 -1.07
C SER A 137 18.58 3.58 0.28
N ASP A 138 18.12 4.55 1.07
CA ASP A 138 18.69 4.86 2.38
C ASP A 138 18.34 3.78 3.42
N VAL A 139 17.15 3.20 3.31
CA VAL A 139 16.73 2.07 4.13
C VAL A 139 17.61 0.86 3.84
N ILE A 140 17.88 0.57 2.56
CA ILE A 140 18.76 -0.52 2.13
C ILE A 140 20.17 -0.35 2.71
N GLU A 141 20.72 0.85 2.63
CA GLU A 141 22.08 1.13 3.13
C GLU A 141 22.19 1.05 4.66
N LYS A 142 21.18 1.55 5.40
CA LYS A 142 21.33 1.86 6.83
C LYS A 142 20.55 0.95 7.77
N ALA A 143 19.48 0.31 7.29
CA ALA A 143 18.49 -0.34 8.14
C ALA A 143 18.19 -1.81 7.77
N LEU A 144 18.71 -2.30 6.64
CA LEU A 144 18.72 -3.73 6.32
C LEU A 144 19.97 -4.41 6.88
N GLY A 145 20.17 -5.68 6.55
CA GLY A 145 21.25 -6.53 7.08
C GLY A 145 20.79 -7.51 8.15
N ASP A 146 21.76 -8.08 8.88
CA ASP A 146 21.56 -9.21 9.79
C ASP A 146 20.84 -8.79 11.08
N ASP A 147 21.16 -7.62 11.60
CA ASP A 147 20.61 -7.08 12.85
C ASP A 147 19.37 -6.21 12.64
N SER A 148 18.85 -6.15 11.41
CA SER A 148 17.72 -5.31 11.04
C SER A 148 16.50 -5.55 11.94
N ASP A 149 15.92 -4.44 12.40
CA ASP A 149 14.71 -4.40 13.21
C ASP A 149 13.42 -4.61 12.40
N TYR A 150 13.52 -4.77 11.09
CA TYR A 150 12.38 -5.17 10.27
C TYR A 150 12.13 -6.68 10.41
N ILE A 151 10.94 -7.03 10.87
CA ILE A 151 10.45 -8.42 10.90
C ILE A 151 9.81 -8.83 9.57
N GLY A 152 9.43 -7.85 8.75
CA GLY A 152 8.87 -8.08 7.43
C GLY A 152 8.74 -6.80 6.62
N VAL A 153 8.32 -6.99 5.38
CA VAL A 153 8.07 -5.95 4.37
C VAL A 153 6.62 -6.05 3.94
N PHE A 154 5.96 -4.90 3.82
CA PHE A 154 4.59 -4.79 3.36
C PHE A 154 4.53 -3.91 2.11
N ILE A 155 3.97 -4.46 1.03
CA ILE A 155 3.80 -3.77 -0.26
C ILE A 155 2.29 -3.76 -0.57
N PRO A 156 1.55 -2.68 -0.24
CA PRO A 156 0.12 -2.59 -0.52
C PRO A 156 -0.16 -2.56 -2.04
N GLY A 157 -1.42 -2.82 -2.40
CA GLY A 157 -1.89 -2.70 -3.78
C GLY A 157 -2.46 -1.33 -4.12
N GLY A 158 -3.47 -1.31 -4.98
CA GLY A 158 -3.79 -0.17 -5.84
C GLY A 158 -2.91 -0.13 -7.10
N HIS A 159 -3.40 0.46 -8.20
CA HIS A 159 -2.69 0.40 -9.47
C HIS A 159 -1.41 1.25 -9.49
N GLY A 160 -1.23 2.16 -8.53
CA GLY A 160 0.04 2.89 -8.36
C GLY A 160 1.22 1.97 -8.07
N ALA A 161 0.98 0.78 -7.49
CA ALA A 161 2.03 -0.22 -7.27
C ALA A 161 2.62 -0.80 -8.58
N LEU A 162 1.99 -0.55 -9.73
CA LEU A 162 2.46 -0.96 -11.05
C LEU A 162 3.48 0.01 -11.66
N ILE A 163 3.73 1.16 -11.01
CA ILE A 163 4.61 2.20 -11.52
C ILE A 163 5.92 2.19 -10.72
N GLY A 164 7.05 1.92 -11.37
CA GLY A 164 8.37 1.97 -10.75
C GLY A 164 8.73 0.75 -9.90
N LEU A 165 7.82 0.29 -9.03
CA LEU A 165 8.09 -0.83 -8.12
C LEU A 165 8.42 -2.15 -8.85
N PRO A 166 7.67 -2.56 -9.91
CA PRO A 166 7.90 -3.83 -10.60
C PRO A 166 9.23 -3.93 -11.36
N GLU A 167 9.94 -2.83 -11.59
CA GLU A 167 11.22 -2.77 -12.30
C GLU A 167 12.38 -2.29 -11.42
N SER A 168 12.10 -1.96 -10.16
CA SER A 168 13.07 -1.38 -9.23
C SER A 168 14.10 -2.39 -8.72
N PHE A 169 15.39 -2.07 -8.91
CA PHE A 169 16.49 -2.82 -8.29
C PHE A 169 16.48 -2.73 -6.75
N ASP A 170 16.02 -1.61 -6.19
CA ASP A 170 15.91 -1.43 -4.74
C ASP A 170 14.84 -2.38 -4.16
N VAL A 171 13.68 -2.50 -4.82
CA VAL A 171 12.63 -3.45 -4.42
C VAL A 171 13.15 -4.88 -4.54
N LYS A 172 13.85 -5.22 -5.64
CA LYS A 172 14.50 -6.51 -5.80
C LYS A 172 15.47 -6.81 -4.66
N HIS A 173 16.31 -5.85 -4.27
CA HIS A 173 17.26 -5.99 -3.16
C HIS A 173 16.52 -6.28 -1.85
N VAL A 174 15.48 -5.51 -1.52
CA VAL A 174 14.68 -5.72 -0.30
C VAL A 174 14.07 -7.11 -0.28
N LEU A 175 13.50 -7.59 -1.40
CA LEU A 175 12.90 -8.92 -1.47
C LEU A 175 13.94 -10.04 -1.31
N GLN A 176 15.11 -9.89 -1.94
CA GLN A 176 16.21 -10.84 -1.78
C GLN A 176 16.72 -10.87 -0.33
N TRP A 177 16.85 -9.71 0.31
CA TRP A 177 17.18 -9.61 1.73
C TRP A 177 16.12 -10.29 2.60
N ALA A 178 14.83 -10.04 2.34
CA ALA A 178 13.73 -10.63 3.10
C ALA A 178 13.77 -12.16 3.03
N VAL A 179 13.94 -12.74 1.84
CA VAL A 179 14.08 -14.19 1.65
C VAL A 179 15.35 -14.73 2.35
N ALA A 180 16.49 -14.07 2.16
CA ALA A 180 17.77 -14.53 2.73
C ALA A 180 17.80 -14.47 4.27
N LYS A 181 17.00 -13.59 4.88
CA LYS A 181 16.92 -13.38 6.33
C LYS A 181 15.64 -13.92 6.96
N ASP A 182 14.89 -14.76 6.23
CA ASP A 182 13.64 -15.38 6.68
C ASP A 182 12.63 -14.36 7.25
N LYS A 183 12.41 -13.26 6.52
CA LYS A 183 11.49 -12.19 6.87
C LYS A 183 10.18 -12.36 6.12
N PHE A 184 9.10 -11.84 6.69
CA PHE A 184 7.79 -11.87 6.04
C PHE A 184 7.73 -10.91 4.84
N VAL A 185 7.12 -11.36 3.75
CA VAL A 185 6.71 -10.51 2.62
C VAL A 185 5.18 -10.52 2.56
N ILE A 186 4.57 -9.37 2.80
CA ILE A 186 3.11 -9.18 2.86
C ILE A 186 2.71 -8.32 1.68
N SER A 187 1.73 -8.77 0.88
CA SER A 187 1.22 -8.00 -0.24
C SER A 187 -0.17 -8.47 -0.66
N LEU A 188 -0.89 -7.64 -1.43
CA LEU A 188 -2.25 -7.89 -1.91
C LEU A 188 -2.56 -7.08 -3.18
N CYS A 189 -3.62 -7.50 -3.89
CA CYS A 189 -4.18 -6.86 -5.09
C CYS A 189 -3.19 -6.72 -6.26
N HIS A 190 -2.59 -5.54 -6.47
CA HIS A 190 -1.55 -5.32 -7.49
C HIS A 190 -0.16 -5.14 -6.89
N GLY A 191 -0.06 -5.14 -5.55
CA GLY A 191 1.20 -5.06 -4.84
C GLY A 191 2.14 -6.20 -5.21
N TRP A 192 1.63 -7.38 -5.62
CA TRP A 192 2.44 -8.52 -6.08
C TRP A 192 3.11 -8.32 -7.44
N GLY A 193 2.89 -7.19 -8.14
CA GLY A 193 3.53 -6.88 -9.42
C GLY A 193 5.06 -7.00 -9.40
N PHE A 194 5.69 -6.96 -8.23
CA PHE A 194 7.13 -7.23 -8.04
C PHE A 194 7.56 -8.68 -8.35
N HIS A 195 6.63 -9.65 -8.47
CA HIS A 195 7.01 -11.07 -8.65
C HIS A 195 7.82 -11.34 -9.92
N ALA A 196 7.84 -10.41 -10.87
CA ALA A 196 8.78 -10.42 -11.99
C ALA A 196 10.27 -10.49 -11.56
N HIS A 197 10.59 -10.15 -10.30
CA HIS A 197 11.95 -10.16 -9.75
C HIS A 197 12.35 -11.43 -9.00
N LEU A 198 11.39 -12.30 -8.68
CA LEU A 198 11.65 -13.53 -7.94
C LEU A 198 11.65 -14.68 -8.94
N ASP A 199 12.83 -15.11 -9.37
CA ASP A 199 12.98 -16.42 -9.98
C ASP A 199 12.37 -17.44 -9.01
N THR A 200 11.33 -18.12 -9.49
CA THR A 200 10.60 -19.18 -8.78
C THR A 200 11.62 -20.05 -8.04
N HIS A 201 11.50 -20.24 -6.71
CA HIS A 201 12.03 -21.37 -5.89
C HIS A 201 12.02 -21.05 -4.36
N SER A 202 11.00 -20.39 -3.79
CA SER A 202 10.84 -20.39 -2.32
C SER A 202 9.37 -20.43 -1.87
N THR A 203 9.12 -21.24 -0.84
CA THR A 203 7.81 -21.82 -0.47
C THR A 203 7.08 -21.08 0.67
N ASN A 204 7.47 -19.85 1.01
CA ASN A 204 6.89 -19.11 2.15
C ASN A 204 6.18 -17.82 1.72
N THR A 205 5.23 -17.90 0.79
CA THR A 205 4.33 -16.80 0.43
C THR A 205 2.96 -16.99 1.09
N TRP A 206 2.58 -16.06 1.97
CA TRP A 206 1.24 -16.00 2.54
C TRP A 206 0.36 -15.07 1.69
N THR A 207 -0.57 -15.65 0.94
CA THR A 207 -1.59 -14.91 0.20
C THR A 207 -2.85 -14.77 1.06
N ALA A 208 -3.20 -13.55 1.47
CA ALA A 208 -4.53 -13.27 2.01
C ALA A 208 -5.46 -12.93 0.84
N THR A 209 -6.23 -13.90 0.36
CA THR A 209 -7.38 -13.63 -0.51
C THR A 209 -8.52 -13.07 0.36
N PRO A 210 -9.08 -11.89 0.03
CA PRO A 210 -10.32 -11.44 0.64
C PRO A 210 -11.42 -12.45 0.28
N ARG A 211 -12.27 -12.80 1.24
CA ARG A 211 -13.51 -13.54 0.98
C ARG A 211 -14.63 -12.59 0.62
#